data_AF-A0A0C2T3Q9-F1
#
_entry.id   AF-A0A0C2T3Q9-F1
#
_cell.length_a   1.000
_cell.length_b   1.000
_cell.length_c   1.000
_cell.angle_alpha   90.00
_cell.angle_beta   90.00
_cell.angle_gamma   90.00
#
_symmetry.space_group_name_H-M   'P 1'
#
loop_
_entity.id
_entity.type
_entity.pdbx_description
1 polymer ?
#
loop_
_entity_poly.entity_id
_entity_poly.type
_entity_poly.pdbx_seq_one_letter_code
_entity_poly.pdbx_strand_id
1 'polypeptide(L)'
;MPTNSQLLLGPGSLTLAQAHLLSLFFATTYVGFLYISKQSRLSFIKPTKPISTVSSPENYRTTNVNTTLNRSPDDLKPRGKQRNERWRDDEDVIRARLVACVVSTLVCCATVLGVHYVLLSNLQRYKNRGVADRLLDALTLTLSRLGLFNATSITRIQLWALLFPKPHLITPILYSGTLYSMYLSQTLPFMYFWSFYCDVQLKFWSWQGIRNYITAPITEELVFRACVLAVYHLAGLERNKMIWLTPLSFGLAHVHHAWETFNIYGRNRTAAKRAILVTCVQLTYTTLFGAYCTYLFLRTGSLFPPISAHAFCNVMGIPEIGEEMGNFPKRKYLIVVAYIAGIYAFATKLGPWTKSDHSIYWT
;
A
#
# COMPACT_ATOMS: atom_id res chain seq x y z
N MET A 1 -31.66 -3.73 7.70
CA MET A 1 -31.26 -3.04 8.93
C MET A 1 -30.18 -3.85 9.62
N PRO A 2 -29.08 -3.24 10.11
CA PRO A 2 -28.06 -3.97 10.86
C PRO A 2 -28.71 -4.61 12.09
N THR A 3 -28.46 -5.89 12.34
CA THR A 3 -28.95 -6.57 13.55
C THR A 3 -28.38 -5.87 14.79
N ASN A 4 -29.18 -5.79 15.87
CA ASN A 4 -28.90 -5.07 17.14
C ASN A 4 -27.50 -5.29 17.77
N SER A 5 -26.73 -6.30 17.35
CA SER A 5 -25.35 -6.54 17.76
C SER A 5 -24.30 -5.65 17.07
N GLN A 6 -24.50 -5.23 15.81
CA GLN A 6 -23.51 -4.44 15.05
C GLN A 6 -23.40 -2.98 15.52
N LEU A 7 -24.39 -2.53 16.29
CA LEU A 7 -24.51 -1.19 16.84
C LEU A 7 -24.12 -1.09 18.32
N LEU A 8 -23.66 -2.18 18.95
CA LEU A 8 -23.32 -2.19 20.39
C LEU A 8 -22.21 -1.19 20.76
N LEU A 9 -21.24 -1.02 19.87
CA LEU A 9 -20.14 -0.07 20.04
C LEU A 9 -20.17 0.90 18.86
N GLY A 10 -20.84 2.04 19.05
CA GLY A 10 -20.98 3.09 18.04
C GLY A 10 -19.90 4.19 18.15
N PRO A 11 -19.99 5.23 17.30
CA PRO A 11 -19.25 6.47 17.46
C PRO A 11 -19.30 7.01 18.89
N GLY A 12 -18.16 7.46 19.42
CA GLY A 12 -18.05 7.98 20.80
C GLY A 12 -17.63 6.93 21.84
N SER A 13 -17.39 5.68 21.43
CA SER A 13 -16.84 4.64 22.32
C SER A 13 -15.37 4.89 22.69
N LEU A 14 -14.65 5.64 21.87
CA LEU A 14 -13.28 6.12 22.14
C LEU A 14 -13.24 7.64 22.05
N THR A 15 -12.27 8.24 22.72
CA THR A 15 -11.91 9.65 22.45
C THR A 15 -11.05 9.75 21.20
N LEU A 16 -11.04 10.92 20.56
CA LEU A 16 -10.19 11.16 19.40
C LEU A 16 -8.69 11.03 19.74
N ALA A 17 -8.28 11.42 20.95
CA ALA A 17 -6.91 11.25 21.43
C ALA A 17 -6.51 9.76 21.50
N GLN A 18 -7.38 8.90 22.01
CA GLN A 18 -7.15 7.44 22.03
C GLN A 18 -7.01 6.89 20.61
N ALA A 19 -7.85 7.32 19.67
CA ALA A 19 -7.75 6.90 18.27
C ALA A 19 -6.44 7.36 17.60
N HIS A 20 -5.98 8.58 17.87
CA HIS A 20 -4.69 9.07 17.38
C HIS A 20 -3.52 8.24 17.92
N LEU A 21 -3.50 7.94 19.22
CA LEU A 21 -2.46 7.11 19.83
C LEU A 21 -2.46 5.69 19.27
N LEU A 22 -3.63 5.07 19.10
CA LEU A 22 -3.75 3.75 18.49
C LEU A 22 -3.33 3.75 17.02
N SER A 23 -3.72 4.76 16.24
CA SER A 23 -3.29 4.91 14.85
C SER A 23 -1.78 5.09 14.72
N LEU A 24 -1.17 5.88 15.61
CA LEU A 24 0.29 6.05 15.66
C LEU A 24 0.97 4.72 16.03
N PHE A 25 0.44 4.02 17.04
CA PHE A 25 0.90 2.69 17.42
C PHE A 25 0.86 1.72 16.23
N PHE A 26 -0.26 1.60 15.50
CA PHE A 26 -0.35 0.73 14.33
C PHE A 26 0.70 1.05 13.26
N ALA A 27 0.83 2.32 12.87
CA ALA A 27 1.80 2.73 11.85
C ALA A 27 3.25 2.46 12.29
N THR A 28 3.58 2.81 13.55
CA THR A 28 4.93 2.63 14.10
C THR A 28 5.27 1.18 14.38
N THR A 29 4.33 0.36 14.83
CA THR A 29 4.50 -1.10 15.00
C THR A 29 4.74 -1.75 13.64
N TYR A 30 3.95 -1.40 12.62
CA TYR A 30 4.10 -1.98 11.28
C TYR A 30 5.48 -1.69 10.68
N VAL A 31 5.91 -0.41 10.69
CA VAL A 31 7.22 -0.01 10.15
C VAL A 31 8.36 -0.45 11.07
N GLY A 32 8.21 -0.30 12.39
CA GLY A 32 9.24 -0.57 13.38
C GLY A 32 9.69 -2.03 13.39
N PHE A 33 8.78 -2.98 13.15
CA PHE A 33 9.10 -4.40 13.07
C PHE A 33 10.11 -4.73 11.96
N LEU A 34 10.15 -3.95 10.87
CA LEU A 34 11.16 -4.07 9.83
C LEU A 34 12.59 -3.82 10.33
N TYR A 35 12.72 -3.15 11.48
CA TYR A 35 14.00 -2.76 12.07
C TYR A 35 14.30 -3.51 13.36
N ILE A 36 13.47 -4.43 13.83
CA ILE A 36 13.77 -5.20 15.05
C ILE A 36 14.87 -6.22 14.78
N SER A 37 14.71 -7.01 13.72
CA SER A 37 15.64 -8.09 13.37
C SER A 37 16.86 -7.57 12.60
N LYS A 38 18.04 -8.15 12.86
CA LYS A 38 19.25 -7.84 12.08
C LYS A 38 19.04 -8.23 10.62
N GLN A 39 18.32 -9.32 10.35
CA GLN A 39 18.09 -9.90 9.03
C GLN A 39 17.18 -9.02 8.15
N SER A 40 16.26 -8.25 8.74
CA SER A 40 15.35 -7.37 7.99
C SER A 40 15.93 -5.96 7.73
N ARG A 41 17.02 -5.59 8.41
CA ARG A 41 17.69 -4.29 8.27
C ARG A 41 18.56 -4.24 7.01
N LEU A 42 18.47 -3.13 6.29
CA LEU A 42 19.35 -2.82 5.16
C LEU A 42 20.74 -2.43 5.67
N SER A 43 21.76 -2.79 4.90
CA SER A 43 23.16 -2.50 5.20
C SER A 43 23.85 -1.94 3.96
N PHE A 44 24.41 -0.74 4.10
CA PHE A 44 25.04 -0.01 3.00
C PHE A 44 26.43 0.45 3.42
N ILE A 45 27.43 0.14 2.60
CA ILE A 45 28.81 0.56 2.80
C ILE A 45 28.95 2.03 2.35
N LYS A 46 29.86 2.78 2.99
CA LYS A 46 30.17 4.15 2.53
C LYS A 46 30.80 4.05 1.14
N PRO A 47 30.35 4.87 0.16
CA PRO A 47 31.01 4.91 -1.13
C PRO A 47 32.48 5.26 -0.90
N THR A 48 33.38 4.35 -1.24
CA THR A 48 34.81 4.66 -1.36
C THR A 48 34.97 5.58 -2.56
N LYS A 49 35.63 6.73 -2.39
CA LYS A 49 36.08 7.52 -3.55
C LYS A 49 36.91 6.59 -4.44
N PRO A 50 36.77 6.63 -5.78
CA PRO A 50 37.68 5.90 -6.62
C PRO A 50 39.11 6.30 -6.24
N ILE A 51 39.94 5.29 -5.94
CA ILE A 51 41.38 5.49 -5.79
C ILE A 51 41.82 6.07 -7.12
N SER A 52 42.23 7.34 -7.11
CA SER A 52 43.03 7.90 -8.19
C SER A 52 44.26 7.02 -8.28
N THR A 53 44.27 6.09 -9.23
CA THR A 53 45.48 5.39 -9.63
C THR A 53 46.50 6.48 -9.93
N VAL A 54 47.56 6.48 -9.13
CA VAL A 54 48.71 7.37 -9.26
C VAL A 54 49.25 7.21 -10.67
N SER A 55 48.93 8.16 -11.55
CA SER A 55 49.74 8.44 -12.73
C SER A 55 50.69 9.56 -12.36
N SER A 56 51.99 9.27 -12.48
CA SER A 56 53.15 10.15 -12.33
C SER A 56 53.01 11.51 -13.02
N PRO A 57 53.83 12.50 -12.63
CA PRO A 57 53.50 13.91 -12.75
C PRO A 57 53.88 14.44 -14.13
N GLU A 58 52.94 15.06 -14.85
CA GLU A 58 53.31 15.99 -15.92
C GLU A 58 52.23 17.06 -16.13
N ASN A 59 52.69 18.30 -15.97
CA ASN A 59 52.22 19.56 -16.55
C ASN A 59 50.92 20.20 -16.07
N TYR A 60 51.17 21.24 -15.25
CA TYR A 60 50.34 22.40 -14.98
C TYR A 60 49.71 22.99 -16.25
N ARG A 61 48.37 23.03 -16.30
CA ARG A 61 47.65 24.02 -17.11
C ARG A 61 46.37 24.44 -16.39
N THR A 62 46.43 25.64 -15.82
CA THR A 62 45.30 26.43 -15.34
C THR A 62 44.24 26.54 -16.43
N THR A 63 43.06 25.96 -16.20
CA THR A 63 41.86 26.32 -16.96
C THR A 63 40.68 26.50 -16.01
N ASN A 64 40.05 27.65 -16.23
CA ASN A 64 39.01 28.28 -15.44
C ASN A 64 37.82 27.36 -15.11
N VAL A 65 37.33 27.55 -13.88
CA VAL A 65 36.07 27.04 -13.36
C VAL A 65 34.92 27.58 -14.22
N ASN A 66 34.46 26.78 -15.18
CA ASN A 66 33.11 26.90 -15.72
C ASN A 66 32.26 25.83 -15.04
N THR A 67 31.49 26.25 -14.05
CA THR A 67 30.52 25.42 -13.32
C THR A 67 29.27 25.19 -14.20
N THR A 68 29.45 24.57 -15.36
CA THR A 68 28.33 23.93 -16.04
C THR A 68 28.01 22.65 -15.27
N LEU A 69 26.79 22.59 -14.71
CA LEU A 69 26.14 21.41 -14.16
C LEU A 69 25.99 20.33 -15.25
N ASN A 70 27.10 19.77 -15.71
CA ASN A 70 27.10 18.55 -16.49
C ASN A 70 26.77 17.42 -15.51
N ARG A 71 25.47 17.12 -15.36
CA ARG A 71 25.02 15.84 -14.79
C ARG A 71 25.74 14.75 -15.58
N SER A 72 26.65 14.02 -14.94
CA SER A 72 27.13 12.80 -15.56
C SER A 72 25.93 11.86 -15.74
N PRO A 73 25.77 11.19 -16.89
CA PRO A 73 24.77 10.13 -17.05
C PRO A 73 24.82 9.07 -15.95
N ASP A 74 25.96 8.93 -15.27
CA ASP A 74 26.17 8.02 -14.15
C ASP A 74 25.44 8.42 -12.86
N ASP A 75 25.14 9.71 -12.64
CA ASP A 75 24.39 10.17 -11.46
C ASP A 75 22.91 9.73 -11.48
N LEU A 76 22.42 9.29 -12.64
CA LEU A 76 21.05 8.81 -12.82
C LEU A 76 20.89 7.32 -12.53
N LYS A 77 21.98 6.54 -12.55
CA LYS A 77 21.93 5.08 -12.33
C LYS A 77 22.18 4.74 -10.86
N PRO A 78 21.49 3.71 -10.32
CA PRO A 78 21.86 3.17 -9.01
C PRO A 78 23.30 2.63 -9.07
N ARG A 79 24.07 2.84 -8.00
CA ARG A 79 25.43 2.29 -7.94
C ARG A 79 25.40 0.76 -7.93
N GLY A 80 26.51 0.11 -8.28
CA GLY A 80 26.66 -1.33 -8.09
C GLY A 80 26.55 -1.74 -6.62
N LYS A 81 25.83 -2.83 -6.34
CA LYS A 81 25.75 -3.45 -5.02
C LYS A 81 27.10 -4.06 -4.65
N GLN A 82 27.58 -3.80 -3.44
CA GLN A 82 28.82 -4.41 -2.94
C GLN A 82 28.54 -5.73 -2.21
N ARG A 83 29.50 -6.66 -2.18
CA ARG A 83 29.34 -8.05 -1.67
C ARG A 83 28.81 -8.13 -0.22
N ASN A 84 29.18 -7.18 0.63
CA ASN A 84 28.80 -7.18 2.06
C ASN A 84 27.59 -6.28 2.37
N GLU A 85 26.87 -5.84 1.33
CA GLU A 85 25.65 -5.05 1.48
C GLU A 85 24.39 -5.90 1.48
N ARG A 86 23.37 -5.37 2.15
CA ARG A 86 22.05 -5.98 2.21
C ARG A 86 21.02 -4.98 1.75
N TRP A 87 20.44 -5.26 0.60
CA TRP A 87 19.49 -4.41 -0.10
C TRP A 87 18.08 -4.96 0.10
N ARG A 88 17.06 -4.14 -0.19
CA ARG A 88 15.66 -4.48 0.06
C ARG A 88 15.19 -5.71 -0.72
N ASP A 89 15.71 -5.92 -1.92
CA ASP A 89 15.29 -7.00 -2.81
C ASP A 89 16.15 -8.26 -2.66
N ASP A 90 17.03 -8.32 -1.65
CA ASP A 90 17.72 -9.56 -1.29
C ASP A 90 16.73 -10.56 -0.69
N GLU A 91 16.84 -11.83 -1.09
CA GLU A 91 15.88 -12.87 -0.72
C GLU A 91 15.76 -13.08 0.80
N ASP A 92 16.87 -13.07 1.52
CA ASP A 92 16.92 -13.19 2.98
C ASP A 92 16.23 -11.98 3.65
N VAL A 93 16.46 -10.78 3.14
CA VAL A 93 15.83 -9.54 3.61
C VAL A 93 14.32 -9.58 3.34
N ILE A 94 13.88 -10.01 2.15
CA ILE A 94 12.46 -10.13 1.81
C ILE A 94 11.78 -11.11 2.78
N ARG A 95 12.32 -12.32 2.94
CA ARG A 95 11.75 -13.34 3.85
C ARG A 95 11.66 -12.82 5.29
N ALA A 96 12.71 -12.19 5.79
CA ALA A 96 12.71 -11.61 7.14
C ALA A 96 11.67 -10.49 7.30
N ARG A 97 11.55 -9.61 6.31
CA ARG A 97 10.55 -8.53 6.30
C ARG A 97 9.11 -9.05 6.16
N LEU A 98 8.88 -10.11 5.39
CA LEU A 98 7.56 -10.74 5.27
C LEU A 98 7.09 -11.24 6.63
N VAL A 99 7.94 -11.97 7.37
CA VAL A 99 7.62 -12.42 8.72
C VAL A 99 7.36 -11.23 9.64
N ALA A 100 8.21 -10.20 9.60
CA ALA A 100 8.05 -9.00 10.41
C ALA A 100 6.71 -8.28 10.13
N CYS A 101 6.31 -8.12 8.87
CA CYS A 101 5.04 -7.53 8.46
C CYS A 101 3.84 -8.36 8.91
N VAL A 102 3.90 -9.69 8.78
CA VAL A 102 2.80 -10.58 9.20
C VAL A 102 2.63 -10.51 10.72
N VAL A 103 3.72 -10.61 11.49
CA VAL A 103 3.64 -10.54 12.96
C VAL A 103 3.14 -9.16 13.41
N SER A 104 3.67 -8.06 12.86
CA SER A 104 3.22 -6.71 13.23
C SER A 104 1.74 -6.48 12.89
N THR A 105 1.27 -7.05 11.78
CA THR A 105 -0.13 -7.02 11.37
C THR A 105 -1.02 -7.78 12.37
N LEU A 106 -0.62 -8.98 12.78
CA LEU A 106 -1.34 -9.75 13.81
C LEU A 106 -1.41 -9.00 15.15
N VAL A 107 -0.32 -8.33 15.54
CA VAL A 107 -0.28 -7.47 16.75
C VAL A 107 -1.28 -6.31 16.62
N CYS A 108 -1.37 -5.66 15.46
CA CYS A 108 -2.35 -4.59 15.22
C CYS A 108 -3.79 -5.11 15.33
N CYS A 109 -4.11 -6.25 14.70
CA CYS A 109 -5.43 -6.86 14.79
C CYS A 109 -5.78 -7.31 16.21
N ALA A 110 -4.84 -7.92 16.94
CA ALA A 110 -5.01 -8.31 18.33
C ALA A 110 -5.25 -7.10 19.25
N THR A 111 -4.61 -5.96 18.94
CA THR A 111 -4.84 -4.70 19.67
C THR A 111 -6.26 -4.19 19.46
N VAL A 112 -6.77 -4.22 18.22
CA VAL A 112 -8.18 -3.88 17.93
C VAL A 112 -9.13 -4.82 18.68
N LEU A 113 -8.86 -6.12 18.67
CA LEU A 113 -9.62 -7.10 19.47
C LEU A 113 -9.62 -6.78 20.96
N GLY A 114 -8.44 -6.43 21.51
CA GLY A 114 -8.30 -6.01 22.90
C GLY A 114 -9.14 -4.77 23.22
N VAL A 115 -9.14 -3.77 22.32
CA VAL A 115 -10.00 -2.57 22.44
C VAL A 115 -11.48 -2.97 22.46
N HIS A 116 -11.95 -3.81 21.54
CA HIS A 116 -13.34 -4.29 21.53
C HIS A 116 -13.70 -5.07 22.79
N TYR A 117 -12.81 -5.94 23.26
CA TYR A 117 -13.02 -6.73 24.47
C TYR A 117 -13.16 -5.84 25.72
N VAL A 118 -12.28 -4.83 25.87
CA VAL A 118 -12.35 -3.87 26.99
C VAL A 118 -13.63 -3.05 26.92
N LEU A 119 -13.96 -2.50 25.75
CA LEU A 119 -15.18 -1.70 25.57
C LEU A 119 -16.45 -2.51 25.85
N LEU A 120 -16.53 -3.75 25.37
CA LEU A 120 -17.65 -4.64 25.67
C LEU A 120 -17.73 -4.97 27.16
N SER A 121 -16.59 -5.26 27.80
CA SER A 121 -16.54 -5.62 29.22
C SER A 121 -17.05 -4.50 30.14
N ASN A 122 -16.96 -3.24 29.69
CA ASN A 122 -17.47 -2.09 30.43
C ASN A 122 -19.00 -1.93 30.32
N LEU A 123 -19.67 -2.59 29.37
CA LEU A 123 -21.12 -2.53 29.23
C LEU A 123 -21.81 -3.35 30.32
N GLN A 124 -22.85 -2.77 30.94
CA GLN A 124 -23.60 -3.43 32.02
C GLN A 124 -24.14 -4.81 31.63
N ARG A 125 -24.58 -4.99 30.37
CA ARG A 125 -25.08 -6.25 29.81
C ARG A 125 -24.04 -7.38 29.79
N TYR A 126 -22.75 -7.03 29.81
CA TYR A 126 -21.63 -7.95 29.67
C TYR A 126 -20.92 -8.28 31.00
N LYS A 127 -21.30 -7.61 32.11
CA LYS A 127 -20.72 -7.88 33.43
C LYS A 127 -20.96 -9.31 33.93
N ASN A 128 -22.14 -9.87 33.62
CA ASN A 128 -22.53 -11.22 34.07
C ASN A 128 -22.28 -12.32 33.02
N ARG A 129 -21.72 -11.99 31.85
CA ARG A 129 -21.39 -13.00 30.82
C ARG A 129 -20.05 -13.68 31.11
N GLY A 130 -19.93 -14.95 30.72
CA GLY A 130 -18.68 -15.69 30.80
C GLY A 130 -17.59 -15.09 29.92
N VAL A 131 -16.32 -15.30 30.31
CA VAL A 131 -15.16 -14.75 29.59
C VAL A 131 -15.14 -15.20 28.12
N ALA A 132 -15.47 -16.46 27.85
CA ALA A 132 -15.52 -17.02 26.51
C ALA A 132 -16.56 -16.32 25.61
N ASP A 133 -17.76 -16.05 26.14
CA ASP A 133 -18.81 -15.35 25.40
C ASP A 133 -18.41 -13.91 25.06
N ARG A 134 -17.77 -13.22 26.01
CA ARG A 134 -17.25 -11.86 25.79
C ARG A 134 -16.20 -11.84 24.69
N LEU A 135 -15.29 -12.82 24.70
CA LEU A 135 -14.24 -12.93 23.70
C LEU A 135 -14.82 -13.23 22.31
N LEU A 136 -15.81 -14.13 22.22
CA LEU A 136 -16.48 -14.46 20.96
C LEU A 136 -17.23 -13.25 20.37
N ASP A 137 -17.94 -12.49 21.22
CA ASP A 137 -18.61 -11.27 20.80
C ASP A 137 -17.61 -10.19 20.36
N ALA A 138 -16.51 -10.01 21.12
CA ALA A 138 -15.44 -9.08 20.76
C ALA A 138 -14.77 -9.46 19.43
N LEU A 139 -14.52 -10.75 19.21
CA LEU A 139 -13.97 -11.27 17.96
C LEU A 139 -14.92 -11.01 16.78
N THR A 140 -16.21 -11.28 16.97
CA THR A 140 -17.23 -11.04 15.94
C THR A 140 -17.31 -9.56 15.56
N LEU A 141 -17.31 -8.65 16.54
CA LEU A 141 -17.27 -7.20 16.29
C LEU A 141 -15.98 -6.76 15.61
N THR A 142 -14.84 -7.33 16.04
CA THR A 142 -13.53 -7.04 15.45
C THR A 142 -13.52 -7.42 13.98
N LEU A 143 -13.88 -8.67 13.66
CA LEU A 143 -13.92 -9.18 12.29
C LEU A 143 -14.88 -8.39 11.39
N SER A 144 -16.00 -7.92 11.94
CA SER A 144 -16.94 -7.01 11.27
C SER A 144 -16.33 -5.65 10.98
N ARG A 145 -15.60 -5.07 11.92
CA ARG A 145 -14.97 -3.75 11.75
C ARG A 145 -13.70 -3.83 10.90
N LEU A 146 -13.03 -4.97 10.86
CA LEU A 146 -11.92 -5.18 9.95
C LEU A 146 -12.38 -5.44 8.50
N GLY A 147 -13.69 -5.56 8.26
CA GLY A 147 -14.26 -5.80 6.94
C GLY A 147 -13.98 -7.21 6.39
N LEU A 148 -13.74 -8.17 7.28
CA LEU A 148 -13.45 -9.57 6.95
C LEU A 148 -14.71 -10.44 6.98
N PHE A 149 -15.61 -10.21 7.93
CA PHE A 149 -16.85 -10.98 8.10
C PHE A 149 -17.97 -10.08 8.60
N ASN A 150 -19.17 -10.15 8.03
CA ASN A 150 -20.33 -9.47 8.61
C ASN A 150 -21.20 -10.49 9.39
N ALA A 151 -21.53 -10.14 10.63
CA ALA A 151 -22.06 -11.03 11.67
C ALA A 151 -23.42 -11.70 11.36
N THR A 152 -24.05 -11.38 10.22
CA THR A 152 -25.40 -11.87 9.89
C THR A 152 -25.44 -13.18 9.11
N SER A 153 -24.33 -13.66 8.53
CA SER A 153 -24.16 -15.05 8.03
C SER A 153 -22.78 -15.26 7.41
N ILE A 154 -21.98 -16.16 8.00
CA ILE A 154 -20.65 -16.55 7.49
C ILE A 154 -20.71 -17.03 6.02
N THR A 155 -21.84 -17.62 5.59
CA THR A 155 -22.05 -18.11 4.23
C THR A 155 -22.42 -17.04 3.20
N ARG A 156 -23.03 -15.91 3.60
CA ARG A 156 -23.52 -14.90 2.64
C ARG A 156 -22.45 -13.91 2.19
N ILE A 157 -21.52 -13.50 3.05
CA ILE A 157 -20.52 -12.45 2.73
C ILE A 157 -19.33 -12.95 1.93
N GLN A 158 -18.86 -14.18 2.16
CA GLN A 158 -17.82 -14.78 1.31
C GLN A 158 -18.31 -14.90 -0.13
N LEU A 159 -19.56 -15.36 -0.32
CA LEU A 159 -20.20 -15.35 -1.63
C LEU A 159 -20.46 -13.93 -2.15
N TRP A 160 -20.96 -12.98 -1.35
CA TRP A 160 -21.26 -11.63 -1.85
C TRP A 160 -20.01 -10.85 -2.31
N ALA A 161 -18.90 -10.92 -1.56
CA ALA A 161 -17.65 -10.27 -1.94
C ALA A 161 -16.99 -10.93 -3.17
N LEU A 162 -17.15 -12.25 -3.35
CA LEU A 162 -16.75 -12.97 -4.57
C LEU A 162 -17.71 -12.74 -5.76
N LEU A 163 -19.01 -12.55 -5.51
CA LEU A 163 -20.07 -12.47 -6.53
C LEU A 163 -20.39 -11.04 -6.99
N PHE A 164 -19.97 -10.00 -6.26
CA PHE A 164 -20.05 -8.61 -6.73
C PHE A 164 -18.70 -8.17 -7.30
N PRO A 165 -18.41 -8.42 -8.59
CA PRO A 165 -17.15 -8.00 -9.19
C PRO A 165 -17.04 -6.47 -9.29
N LYS A 166 -18.15 -5.73 -9.15
CA LYS A 166 -18.20 -4.29 -9.46
C LYS A 166 -17.17 -3.46 -8.70
N PRO A 167 -17.02 -3.53 -7.35
CA PRO A 167 -15.99 -2.77 -6.65
C PRO A 167 -14.57 -3.15 -7.08
N HIS A 168 -14.32 -4.43 -7.38
CA HIS A 168 -13.02 -4.94 -7.83
C HIS A 168 -12.63 -4.44 -9.22
N LEU A 169 -13.62 -4.08 -10.05
CA LEU A 169 -13.43 -3.60 -11.42
C LEU A 169 -13.21 -2.09 -11.52
N ILE A 170 -13.36 -1.33 -10.43
CA ILE A 170 -13.15 0.13 -10.46
C ILE A 170 -11.71 0.49 -10.79
N THR A 171 -10.73 -0.19 -10.19
CA THR A 171 -9.31 0.06 -10.49
C THR A 171 -8.93 -0.37 -11.92
N PRO A 172 -9.30 -1.58 -12.40
CA PRO A 172 -9.13 -1.93 -13.82
C PRO A 172 -9.72 -0.91 -14.80
N ILE A 173 -10.90 -0.37 -14.53
CA ILE A 173 -11.52 0.67 -15.38
C ILE A 173 -10.67 1.93 -15.44
N LEU A 174 -10.13 2.40 -14.30
CA LEU A 174 -9.23 3.54 -14.28
C LEU A 174 -7.99 3.32 -15.16
N TYR A 175 -7.51 2.07 -15.22
CA TYR A 175 -6.36 1.63 -16.02
C TYR A 175 -6.71 1.26 -17.47
N SER A 176 -7.88 1.65 -17.99
CA SER A 176 -8.30 1.32 -19.37
C SER A 176 -7.27 1.73 -20.42
N GLY A 177 -6.58 2.86 -20.24
CA GLY A 177 -5.49 3.30 -21.13
C GLY A 177 -4.31 2.32 -21.14
N THR A 178 -3.78 1.97 -19.97
CA THR A 178 -2.69 1.00 -19.82
C THR A 178 -3.09 -0.39 -20.34
N LEU A 179 -4.30 -0.85 -20.04
CA LEU A 179 -4.83 -2.13 -20.55
C LEU A 179 -4.96 -2.11 -22.08
N TYR A 180 -5.37 -0.98 -22.66
CA TYR A 180 -5.41 -0.83 -24.12
C TYR A 180 -4.01 -0.85 -24.73
N SER A 181 -3.03 -0.20 -24.11
CA SER A 181 -1.63 -0.26 -24.54
C SER A 181 -1.07 -1.69 -24.46
N MET A 182 -1.39 -2.45 -23.41
CA MET A 182 -1.04 -3.88 -23.30
C MET A 182 -1.72 -4.73 -24.38
N TYR A 183 -2.99 -4.43 -24.71
CA TYR A 183 -3.69 -5.08 -25.82
C TYR A 183 -2.98 -4.82 -27.16
N LEU A 184 -2.57 -3.58 -27.43
CA LEU A 184 -1.80 -3.25 -28.63
C LEU A 184 -0.46 -3.99 -28.67
N SER A 185 0.19 -4.14 -27.51
CA SER A 185 1.41 -4.93 -27.35
C SER A 185 1.18 -6.44 -27.38
N GLN A 186 -0.07 -6.92 -27.44
CA GLN A 186 -0.43 -8.36 -27.35
C GLN A 186 0.12 -9.05 -26.09
N THR A 187 0.23 -8.32 -24.97
CA THR A 187 0.76 -8.82 -23.69
C THR A 187 -0.32 -9.08 -22.64
N LEU A 188 -1.60 -8.88 -22.95
CA LEU A 188 -2.68 -9.31 -22.05
C LEU A 188 -2.76 -10.84 -22.00
N PRO A 189 -3.37 -11.41 -20.93
CA PRO A 189 -3.58 -12.84 -20.82
C PRO A 189 -4.14 -13.46 -22.08
N PHE A 190 -3.56 -14.59 -22.49
CA PHE A 190 -3.95 -15.39 -23.66
C PHE A 190 -3.72 -14.73 -25.03
N MET A 191 -2.95 -13.64 -25.10
CA MET A 191 -2.52 -13.03 -26.36
C MET A 191 -1.16 -13.56 -26.84
N TYR A 192 -0.74 -13.16 -28.05
CA TYR A 192 0.42 -13.73 -28.73
C TYR A 192 1.74 -13.65 -27.94
N PHE A 193 2.00 -12.54 -27.25
CA PHE A 193 3.24 -12.37 -26.45
C PHE A 193 3.05 -12.71 -24.97
N TRP A 194 1.90 -13.26 -24.58
CA TRP A 194 1.66 -13.69 -23.21
C TRP A 194 2.17 -15.11 -22.97
N SER A 195 2.92 -15.29 -21.89
CA SER A 195 3.47 -16.57 -21.46
C SER A 195 3.14 -16.81 -20.00
N PHE A 196 2.50 -17.95 -19.69
CA PHE A 196 2.24 -18.34 -18.31
C PHE A 196 3.53 -18.40 -17.47
N TYR A 197 4.63 -18.88 -18.06
CA TYR A 197 5.92 -18.96 -17.38
C TYR A 197 6.46 -17.56 -17.05
N CYS A 198 6.52 -16.66 -18.03
CA CYS A 198 7.12 -15.33 -17.84
C CYS A 198 6.20 -14.37 -17.06
N ASP A 199 4.94 -14.26 -17.48
CA ASP A 199 4.01 -13.25 -16.98
C ASP A 199 3.32 -13.67 -15.68
N VAL A 200 3.30 -14.96 -15.37
CA VAL A 200 2.69 -15.49 -14.13
C VAL A 200 3.72 -16.14 -13.23
N GLN A 201 4.43 -17.19 -13.67
CA GLN A 201 5.31 -17.94 -12.77
C GLN A 201 6.48 -17.10 -12.25
N LEU A 202 7.28 -16.50 -13.13
CA LEU A 202 8.41 -15.66 -12.72
C LEU A 202 7.97 -14.42 -11.92
N LYS A 203 6.85 -13.82 -12.32
CA LYS A 203 6.34 -12.59 -11.70
C LYS A 203 5.75 -12.83 -10.31
N PHE A 204 5.01 -13.92 -10.09
CA PHE A 204 4.25 -14.14 -8.84
C PHE A 204 4.87 -15.16 -7.87
N TRP A 205 5.64 -16.15 -8.34
CA TRP A 205 6.24 -17.17 -7.46
C TRP A 205 7.63 -16.81 -6.91
N SER A 206 8.20 -15.68 -7.32
CA SER A 206 9.39 -15.14 -6.65
C SER A 206 9.02 -14.55 -5.28
N TRP A 207 9.96 -14.51 -4.34
CA TRP A 207 9.74 -13.84 -3.04
C TRP A 207 9.35 -12.37 -3.20
N GLN A 208 9.92 -11.71 -4.22
CA GLN A 208 9.57 -10.33 -4.56
C GLN A 208 8.12 -10.24 -5.08
N GLY A 209 7.69 -11.19 -5.90
CA GLY A 209 6.32 -11.31 -6.39
C GLY A 209 5.30 -11.54 -5.27
N ILE A 210 5.55 -12.54 -4.42
CA ILE A 210 4.73 -12.83 -3.23
C ILE A 210 4.61 -11.59 -2.35
N ARG A 211 5.73 -10.91 -2.08
CA ARG A 211 5.77 -9.66 -1.32
C ARG A 211 4.91 -8.57 -1.99
N ASN A 212 5.16 -8.28 -3.26
CA ASN A 212 4.57 -7.13 -3.95
C ASN A 212 3.08 -7.32 -4.27
N TYR A 213 2.64 -8.53 -4.61
CA TYR A 213 1.31 -8.77 -5.15
C TYR A 213 0.35 -9.43 -4.18
N ILE A 214 0.85 -10.03 -3.10
CA ILE A 214 0.03 -10.76 -2.13
C ILE A 214 0.22 -10.18 -0.73
N THR A 215 1.41 -10.35 -0.14
CA THR A 215 1.60 -10.05 1.28
C THR A 215 1.48 -8.55 1.56
N ALA A 216 2.18 -7.68 0.82
CA ALA A 216 2.14 -6.25 1.07
C ALA A 216 0.72 -5.67 0.90
N PRO A 217 -0.03 -5.95 -0.19
CA PRO A 217 -1.44 -5.53 -0.27
C PRO A 217 -2.28 -6.00 0.92
N ILE A 218 -2.19 -7.26 1.31
CA ILE A 218 -3.02 -7.79 2.41
C ILE A 218 -2.65 -7.12 3.74
N THR A 219 -1.37 -7.08 4.10
CA THR A 219 -0.93 -6.57 5.41
C THR A 219 -1.11 -5.06 5.52
N GLU A 220 -0.82 -4.31 4.46
CA GLU A 220 -0.96 -2.85 4.45
C GLU A 220 -2.42 -2.41 4.49
N GLU A 221 -3.31 -3.09 3.76
CA GLU A 221 -4.74 -2.78 3.85
C GLU A 221 -5.31 -3.17 5.23
N LEU A 222 -4.91 -4.31 5.81
CA LEU A 222 -5.38 -4.72 7.14
C LEU A 222 -4.93 -3.76 8.24
N VAL A 223 -3.70 -3.24 8.19
CA VAL A 223 -3.21 -2.28 9.18
C VAL A 223 -3.82 -0.89 8.95
N PHE A 224 -3.63 -0.31 7.76
CA PHE A 224 -3.91 1.11 7.54
C PHE A 224 -5.36 1.41 7.15
N ARG A 225 -6.13 0.43 6.67
CA ARG A 225 -7.56 0.61 6.36
C ARG A 225 -8.39 -0.09 7.40
N ALA A 226 -8.10 -1.34 7.73
CA ALA A 226 -8.94 -2.04 8.71
C ALA A 226 -8.69 -1.54 10.15
N CYS A 227 -7.47 -1.67 10.69
CA CYS A 227 -7.20 -1.33 12.10
C CYS A 227 -7.33 0.17 12.38
N VAL A 228 -6.71 1.02 11.56
CA VAL A 228 -6.75 2.47 11.72
C VAL A 228 -8.18 3.01 11.61
N LEU A 229 -8.96 2.61 10.59
CA LEU A 229 -10.33 3.12 10.44
C LEU A 229 -11.28 2.56 11.49
N ALA A 230 -11.03 1.34 12.02
CA ALA A 230 -11.82 0.79 13.11
C ALA A 230 -11.77 1.69 14.37
N VAL A 231 -10.58 2.14 14.77
CA VAL A 231 -10.43 3.00 15.97
C VAL A 231 -10.94 4.42 15.74
N TYR A 232 -10.73 4.99 14.54
CA TYR A 232 -11.29 6.31 14.21
C TYR A 232 -12.82 6.31 14.10
N HIS A 233 -13.41 5.23 13.58
CA HIS A 233 -14.86 5.08 13.58
C HIS A 233 -15.43 4.95 15.00
N LEU A 234 -14.77 4.20 15.89
CA LEU A 234 -15.18 4.14 17.30
C LEU A 234 -15.05 5.50 18.00
N ALA A 235 -14.08 6.32 17.59
CA ALA A 235 -13.94 7.70 18.07
C ALA A 235 -14.92 8.70 17.42
N GLY A 236 -15.74 8.25 16.47
CA GLY A 236 -16.70 9.11 15.77
C GLY A 236 -16.06 10.16 14.87
N LEU A 237 -14.87 9.87 14.31
CA LEU A 237 -14.27 10.75 13.31
C LEU A 237 -15.18 10.82 12.08
N GLU A 238 -15.39 12.04 11.56
CA GLU A 238 -16.20 12.25 10.37
C GLU A 238 -15.64 11.46 9.18
N ARG A 239 -16.53 10.82 8.41
CA ARG A 239 -16.20 10.03 7.22
C ARG A 239 -15.29 10.74 6.23
N ASN A 240 -15.50 12.03 5.95
CA ASN A 240 -14.61 12.77 5.04
C ASN A 240 -13.19 12.90 5.59
N LYS A 241 -13.05 13.13 6.90
CA LYS A 241 -11.74 13.17 7.57
C LYS A 241 -11.08 11.79 7.58
N MET A 242 -11.87 10.73 7.75
CA MET A 242 -11.37 9.36 7.59
C MET A 242 -10.81 9.14 6.18
N ILE A 243 -11.54 9.54 5.13
CA ILE A 243 -11.10 9.36 3.73
C ILE A 243 -9.83 10.14 3.41
N TRP A 244 -9.73 11.39 3.85
CA TRP A 244 -8.66 12.29 3.38
C TRP A 244 -7.47 12.42 4.34
N LEU A 245 -7.64 12.20 5.65
CA LEU A 245 -6.57 12.43 6.63
C LEU A 245 -5.89 11.14 7.10
N THR A 246 -6.61 10.05 7.34
CA THR A 246 -5.97 8.81 7.85
C THR A 246 -4.97 8.18 6.87
N PRO A 247 -5.12 8.27 5.53
CA PRO A 247 -4.11 7.80 4.58
C PRO A 247 -2.75 8.49 4.70
N LEU A 248 -2.65 9.65 5.36
CA LEU A 248 -1.36 10.29 5.63
C LEU A 248 -0.45 9.36 6.44
N SER A 249 -1.01 8.56 7.37
CA SER A 249 -0.23 7.57 8.12
C SER A 249 0.39 6.49 7.21
N PHE A 250 -0.34 6.09 6.17
CA PHE A 250 0.12 5.13 5.16
C PHE A 250 1.20 5.74 4.24
N GLY A 251 1.01 6.98 3.78
CA GLY A 251 2.02 7.71 3.02
C GLY A 251 3.30 7.94 3.82
N LEU A 252 3.19 8.37 5.08
CA LEU A 252 4.32 8.58 5.98
C LEU A 252 5.08 7.30 6.29
N ALA A 253 4.39 6.15 6.36
CA ALA A 253 5.05 4.86 6.55
C ALA A 253 6.08 4.55 5.47
N HIS A 254 5.99 5.14 4.27
CA HIS A 254 6.91 4.93 3.16
C HIS A 254 8.12 5.89 3.16
N VAL A 255 8.12 6.92 4.00
CA VAL A 255 9.22 7.91 4.07
C VAL A 255 10.56 7.24 4.42
N HIS A 256 10.53 6.09 5.09
CA HIS A 256 11.75 5.33 5.39
C HIS A 256 12.53 4.87 4.15
N HIS A 257 11.91 4.82 2.96
CA HIS A 257 12.60 4.55 1.69
C HIS A 257 13.49 5.71 1.21
N ALA A 258 13.34 6.91 1.76
CA ALA A 258 14.23 8.04 1.50
C ALA A 258 15.68 7.67 1.84
N TRP A 259 15.87 6.98 2.97
CA TRP A 259 17.18 6.51 3.40
C TRP A 259 17.77 5.54 2.37
N GLU A 260 17.01 4.54 1.95
CA GLU A 260 17.44 3.59 0.93
C GLU A 260 17.85 4.28 -0.37
N THR A 261 17.02 5.19 -0.87
CA THR A 261 17.32 5.98 -2.08
C THR A 261 18.62 6.77 -1.92
N PHE A 262 18.78 7.47 -0.80
CA PHE A 262 20.00 8.23 -0.53
C PHE A 262 21.26 7.34 -0.54
N ASN A 263 21.15 6.10 -0.04
CA ASN A 263 22.24 5.14 0.00
C ASN A 263 22.58 4.52 -1.37
N ILE A 264 21.56 4.16 -2.14
CA ILE A 264 21.71 3.54 -3.46
C ILE A 264 22.31 4.52 -4.47
N TYR A 265 22.00 5.81 -4.36
CA TYR A 265 22.53 6.85 -5.26
C TYR A 265 23.82 7.51 -4.77
N GLY A 266 24.52 6.90 -3.81
CA GLY A 266 25.90 7.29 -3.48
C GLY A 266 26.08 8.39 -2.42
N ARG A 267 25.06 8.66 -1.60
CA ARG A 267 25.14 9.54 -0.42
C ARG A 267 25.70 10.96 -0.66
N ASN A 268 25.51 11.50 -1.87
CA ASN A 268 25.94 12.85 -2.23
C ASN A 268 24.76 13.83 -2.29
N ARG A 269 25.02 15.12 -2.57
CA ARG A 269 23.96 16.15 -2.65
C ARG A 269 22.90 15.83 -3.73
N THR A 270 23.31 15.23 -4.84
CA THR A 270 22.41 14.79 -5.91
C THR A 270 21.51 13.65 -5.44
N ALA A 271 22.07 12.66 -4.74
CA ALA A 271 21.36 11.55 -4.11
C ALA A 271 20.34 12.05 -3.07
N ALA A 272 20.72 13.05 -2.26
CA ALA A 272 19.81 13.66 -1.28
C ALA A 272 18.63 14.36 -1.96
N LYS A 273 18.90 15.19 -2.98
CA LYS A 273 17.84 15.85 -3.78
C LYS A 273 16.90 14.82 -4.40
N ARG A 274 17.45 13.73 -4.97
CA ARG A 274 16.68 12.64 -5.56
C ARG A 274 15.85 11.90 -4.50
N ALA A 275 16.44 11.55 -3.37
CA ALA A 275 15.73 10.88 -2.28
C ALA A 275 14.55 11.71 -1.78
N ILE A 276 14.72 13.02 -1.61
CA ILE A 276 13.65 13.94 -1.23
C ILE A 276 12.57 13.95 -2.32
N LEU A 277 12.93 14.18 -3.59
CA LEU A 277 11.97 14.27 -4.69
C LEU A 277 11.15 12.97 -4.85
N VAL A 278 11.83 11.82 -4.91
CA VAL A 278 11.18 10.50 -5.03
C VAL A 278 10.27 10.24 -3.84
N THR A 279 10.71 10.56 -2.62
CA THR A 279 9.90 10.36 -1.42
C THR A 279 8.69 11.28 -1.39
N CYS A 280 8.81 12.54 -1.83
CA CYS A 280 7.67 13.45 -1.92
C CYS A 280 6.62 12.94 -2.93
N VAL A 281 7.06 12.55 -4.13
CA VAL A 281 6.17 11.96 -5.15
C VAL A 281 5.50 10.69 -4.62
N GLN A 282 6.28 9.80 -4.01
CA GLN A 282 5.79 8.57 -3.42
C GLN A 282 4.77 8.87 -2.31
N LEU A 283 5.07 9.79 -1.38
CA LEU A 283 4.16 10.16 -0.30
C LEU A 283 2.84 10.70 -0.85
N THR A 284 2.88 11.60 -1.83
CA THR A 284 1.67 12.15 -2.46
C THR A 284 0.84 11.05 -3.12
N TYR A 285 1.47 10.24 -3.97
CA TYR A 285 0.79 9.16 -4.69
C TYR A 285 0.21 8.12 -3.74
N THR A 286 1.00 7.64 -2.78
CA THR A 286 0.59 6.65 -1.79
C THR A 286 -0.53 7.17 -0.88
N THR A 287 -0.52 8.47 -0.54
CA THR A 287 -1.61 9.09 0.24
C THR A 287 -2.91 9.15 -0.57
N LEU A 288 -2.86 9.59 -1.84
CA LEU A 288 -4.02 9.63 -2.72
C LEU A 288 -4.60 8.23 -2.97
N PHE A 289 -3.73 7.27 -3.23
CA PHE A 289 -4.12 5.87 -3.35
C PHE A 289 -4.77 5.34 -2.06
N GLY A 290 -4.19 5.67 -0.89
CA GLY A 290 -4.77 5.31 0.39
C GLY A 290 -6.13 5.95 0.64
N ALA A 291 -6.38 7.18 0.16
CA ALA A 291 -7.69 7.82 0.21
C ALA A 291 -8.73 7.07 -0.64
N TYR A 292 -8.32 6.64 -1.85
CA TYR A 292 -9.15 5.78 -2.70
C TYR A 292 -9.45 4.42 -2.04
N CYS A 293 -8.46 3.72 -1.50
CA CYS A 293 -8.69 2.46 -0.76
C CYS A 293 -9.58 2.66 0.46
N THR A 294 -9.42 3.78 1.18
CA THR A 294 -10.28 4.13 2.30
C THR A 294 -11.72 4.35 1.84
N TYR A 295 -11.93 5.06 0.73
CA TYR A 295 -13.25 5.21 0.13
C TYR A 295 -13.86 3.83 -0.20
N LEU A 296 -13.13 2.95 -0.89
CA LEU A 296 -13.61 1.59 -1.20
C LEU A 296 -14.00 0.82 0.07
N PHE A 297 -13.13 0.83 1.08
CA PHE A 297 -13.36 0.13 2.35
C PHE A 297 -14.61 0.66 3.05
N LEU A 298 -14.71 1.97 3.25
CA LEU A 298 -15.83 2.57 3.96
C LEU A 298 -17.13 2.37 3.18
N ARG A 299 -17.13 2.51 1.85
CA ARG A 299 -18.33 2.31 1.02
C ARG A 299 -18.84 0.88 1.06
N THR A 300 -17.94 -0.09 0.92
CA THR A 300 -18.31 -1.50 0.76
C THR A 300 -18.48 -2.21 2.11
N GLY A 301 -17.80 -1.73 3.16
CA GLY A 301 -17.67 -2.43 4.43
C GLY A 301 -16.80 -3.68 4.33
N SER A 302 -15.98 -3.80 3.28
CA SER A 302 -15.16 -4.97 2.99
C SER A 302 -13.72 -4.60 2.70
N LEU A 303 -12.79 -5.43 3.17
CA LEU A 303 -11.36 -5.26 2.90
C LEU A 303 -10.93 -5.83 1.55
N PHE A 304 -11.72 -6.70 0.91
CA PHE A 304 -11.32 -7.34 -0.34
C PHE A 304 -11.19 -6.36 -1.52
N PRO A 305 -12.13 -5.41 -1.75
CA PRO A 305 -11.97 -4.41 -2.81
C PRO A 305 -10.67 -3.60 -2.73
N PRO A 306 -10.29 -2.97 -1.59
CA PRO A 306 -9.03 -2.25 -1.51
C PRO A 306 -7.79 -3.16 -1.65
N ILE A 307 -7.80 -4.40 -1.13
CA ILE A 307 -6.72 -5.38 -1.35
C ILE A 307 -6.54 -5.65 -2.84
N SER A 308 -7.64 -5.90 -3.56
CA SER A 308 -7.58 -6.18 -5.00
C SER A 308 -7.12 -4.97 -5.81
N ALA A 309 -7.58 -3.76 -5.44
CA ALA A 309 -7.14 -2.52 -6.05
C ALA A 309 -5.64 -2.32 -5.87
N HIS A 310 -5.13 -2.58 -4.67
CA HIS A 310 -3.72 -2.47 -4.33
C HIS A 310 -2.88 -3.49 -5.09
N ALA A 311 -3.25 -4.77 -5.06
CA ALA A 311 -2.55 -5.79 -5.83
C ALA A 311 -2.52 -5.45 -7.34
N PHE A 312 -3.65 -4.98 -7.88
CA PHE A 312 -3.75 -4.57 -9.28
C PHE A 312 -2.84 -3.38 -9.60
N CYS A 313 -2.85 -2.32 -8.79
CA CYS A 313 -1.94 -1.19 -8.96
C CYS A 313 -0.46 -1.61 -8.86
N ASN A 314 -0.12 -2.55 -7.98
CA ASN A 314 1.24 -3.07 -7.88
C ASN A 314 1.63 -3.84 -9.14
N VAL A 315 0.71 -4.61 -9.73
CA VAL A 315 0.94 -5.35 -10.98
C VAL A 315 1.13 -4.42 -12.18
N MET A 316 0.32 -3.36 -12.27
CA MET A 316 0.29 -2.44 -13.42
C MET A 316 1.30 -1.29 -13.31
N GLY A 317 1.68 -0.90 -12.09
CA GLY A 317 2.56 0.25 -11.86
C GLY A 317 1.88 1.60 -12.11
N ILE A 318 2.69 2.64 -12.25
CA ILE A 318 2.22 3.97 -12.65
C ILE A 318 2.09 3.98 -14.19
N PRO A 319 0.98 4.46 -14.75
CA PRO A 319 0.83 4.56 -16.20
C PRO A 319 1.90 5.43 -16.87
N GLU A 320 2.60 4.89 -17.87
CA GLU A 320 3.67 5.57 -18.62
C GLU A 320 3.16 6.05 -19.99
N ILE A 321 2.16 6.93 -19.97
CA ILE A 321 1.43 7.39 -21.18
C ILE A 321 2.37 7.87 -22.29
N GLY A 322 3.46 8.55 -21.93
CA GLY A 322 4.46 9.03 -22.90
C GLY A 322 5.19 7.90 -23.63
N GLU A 323 5.58 6.85 -22.91
CA GLU A 323 6.23 5.68 -23.48
C GLU A 323 5.26 4.88 -24.34
N GLU A 324 4.04 4.64 -23.85
CA GLU A 324 3.00 3.92 -24.59
C GLU A 324 2.65 4.61 -25.93
N MET A 325 2.52 5.94 -25.92
CA MET A 325 2.35 6.73 -27.13
C MET A 325 3.57 6.69 -28.06
N GLY A 326 4.78 6.59 -27.50
CA GLY A 326 6.02 6.42 -28.25
C GLY A 326 6.08 5.08 -28.97
N ASN A 327 5.66 4.00 -28.29
CA ASN A 327 5.64 2.64 -28.82
C ASN A 327 4.58 2.46 -29.93
N PHE A 328 3.46 3.18 -29.86
CA PHE A 328 2.38 3.08 -30.85
C PHE A 328 2.03 4.43 -31.51
N PRO A 329 2.91 4.97 -32.38
CA PRO A 329 2.75 6.33 -32.89
C PRO A 329 1.50 6.52 -33.76
N LYS A 330 1.05 5.46 -34.44
CA LYS A 330 -0.18 5.48 -35.26
C LYS A 330 -1.48 5.37 -34.43
N ARG A 331 -1.38 5.03 -33.14
CA ARG A 331 -2.53 4.80 -32.24
C ARG A 331 -2.56 5.75 -31.04
N LYS A 332 -1.68 6.76 -30.99
CA LYS A 332 -1.59 7.76 -29.90
C LYS A 332 -2.95 8.32 -29.48
N TYR A 333 -3.76 8.73 -30.46
CA TYR A 333 -5.09 9.29 -30.19
C TYR A 333 -6.00 8.28 -29.48
N LEU A 334 -5.98 7.00 -29.90
CA LEU A 334 -6.79 5.96 -29.28
C LEU A 334 -6.31 5.64 -27.85
N ILE A 335 -4.99 5.67 -27.61
CA ILE A 335 -4.42 5.53 -26.25
C ILE A 335 -4.94 6.64 -25.34
N VAL A 336 -4.85 7.91 -25.77
CA VAL A 336 -5.36 9.06 -25.00
C VAL A 336 -6.86 8.95 -24.76
N VAL A 337 -7.63 8.58 -25.78
CA VAL A 337 -9.09 8.34 -25.65
C VAL A 337 -9.37 7.25 -24.62
N ALA A 338 -8.61 6.15 -24.62
CA ALA A 338 -8.78 5.07 -23.65
C ALA A 338 -8.49 5.52 -22.21
N TYR A 339 -7.48 6.38 -21.99
CA TYR A 339 -7.22 7.00 -20.68
C TYR A 339 -8.38 7.90 -20.24
N ILE A 340 -8.84 8.81 -21.11
CA ILE A 340 -9.94 9.73 -20.80
C ILE A 340 -11.23 8.95 -20.51
N ALA A 341 -11.54 7.94 -21.34
CA ALA A 341 -12.69 7.06 -21.14
C ALA A 341 -12.60 6.30 -19.82
N GLY A 342 -11.41 5.79 -19.46
CA GLY A 342 -11.17 5.13 -18.17
C GLY A 342 -11.40 6.05 -16.98
N ILE A 343 -10.89 7.29 -17.03
CA ILE A 343 -11.09 8.30 -15.98
C ILE A 343 -12.58 8.67 -15.87
N TYR A 344 -13.25 8.91 -16.99
CA TYR A 344 -14.68 9.23 -17.01
C TYR A 344 -15.53 8.08 -16.44
N ALA A 345 -15.24 6.85 -16.85
CA ALA A 345 -15.91 5.66 -16.34
C ALA A 345 -15.64 5.46 -14.84
N PHE A 346 -14.39 5.66 -14.39
CA PHE A 346 -14.05 5.65 -12.96
C PHE A 346 -14.89 6.67 -12.18
N ALA A 347 -14.88 7.94 -12.60
CA ALA A 347 -15.60 9.02 -11.91
C ALA A 347 -17.11 8.76 -11.81
N THR A 348 -17.72 8.22 -12.87
CA THR A 348 -19.17 7.96 -12.92
C THR A 348 -19.57 6.65 -12.25
N LYS A 349 -18.72 5.62 -12.25
CA LYS A 349 -19.03 4.30 -11.67
C LYS A 349 -18.59 4.14 -10.22
N LEU A 350 -17.64 4.94 -9.73
CA LEU A 350 -17.13 4.87 -8.36
C LEU A 350 -18.24 4.83 -7.32
N GLY A 351 -19.22 5.74 -7.39
CA GLY A 351 -20.35 5.76 -6.47
C GLY A 351 -21.30 4.56 -6.62
N PRO A 352 -21.90 4.34 -7.81
CA PRO A 352 -22.87 3.27 -8.03
C PRO A 352 -22.34 1.85 -7.78
N TRP A 353 -21.09 1.57 -8.15
CA TRP A 353 -20.53 0.22 -8.08
C TRP A 353 -19.98 -0.13 -6.70
N THR A 354 -19.79 0.85 -5.82
CA THR A 354 -19.36 0.65 -4.43
C THR A 354 -20.50 0.73 -3.43
N LYS A 355 -21.74 0.97 -3.88
CA LYS A 355 -22.91 1.05 -3.00
C LYS A 355 -23.11 -0.30 -2.28
N SER A 356 -23.17 -0.25 -0.95
CA SER A 356 -23.45 -1.40 -0.08
C SER A 356 -24.42 -0.96 1.01
N ASP A 357 -25.50 -1.72 1.20
CA ASP A 357 -26.51 -1.45 2.24
C ASP A 357 -26.09 -2.04 3.61
N HIS A 358 -24.91 -2.63 3.69
CA HIS A 358 -24.41 -3.38 4.85
C HIS A 358 -23.16 -2.76 5.47
N SER A 359 -22.66 -1.64 4.95
CA SER A 359 -21.49 -0.99 5.52
C SER A 359 -21.86 -0.21 6.77
N ILE A 360 -21.31 -0.62 7.92
CA ILE A 360 -21.42 0.14 9.17
C ILE A 360 -20.74 1.52 9.09
N TYR A 361 -19.82 1.71 8.14
CA TYR A 361 -19.09 2.95 7.91
C TYR A 361 -19.82 3.91 6.96
N TRP A 362 -20.84 3.41 6.26
CA TRP A 362 -21.55 4.15 5.21
C TRP A 362 -23.06 4.22 5.45
N THR A 363 -23.42 4.51 6.70
CA THR A 363 -24.79 4.85 7.09
C THR A 363 -25.06 6.35 6.98
#